data_AF-K1S400-F1
#
_entry.id   AF-K1S400-F1
#
_cell.length_a   1.000
_cell.length_b   1.000
_cell.length_c   1.000
_cell.angle_alpha   90.00
_cell.angle_beta   90.00
_cell.angle_gamma   90.00
#
_symmetry.space_group_name_H-M   'P 1'
#
loop_
_entity.id
_entity.type
_entity.pdbx_description
1 polymer ?
#
loop_
_entity_poly.entity_id
_entity_poly.type
_entity_poly.pdbx_seq_one_letter_code
_entity_poly.pdbx_strand_id
1 'polypeptide(L)'
;MDLFFCKRFSVEATGEKEENKDESVGKSSKGFVKHFVGWFSFEHQKSWKSKMRDGMRIFMLWLPYILLLYPGIMYWDTGDQVAQFFGISVFGQKPGQIWDHHPFFDTYLYGAFLWLSHAVTGSYIIGIFLHALVQSALTGLVIACWLSYLKERGLQRVPLKVCTMFLCF
;
A
#
# COMPACT_ATOMS: atom_id res chain seq x y z
N MET A 1 -84.98 -6.41 -11.95
CA MET A 1 -84.52 -6.62 -13.34
C MET A 1 -83.01 -6.60 -13.30
N ASP A 2 -82.46 -7.77 -13.59
CA ASP A 2 -81.06 -8.18 -13.53
C ASP A 2 -80.13 -7.57 -14.58
N LEU A 3 -78.84 -7.90 -14.38
CA LEU A 3 -77.69 -7.91 -15.30
C LEU A 3 -76.95 -6.57 -15.47
N PHE A 4 -75.62 -6.45 -15.33
CA PHE A 4 -74.58 -7.36 -15.84
C PHE A 4 -73.30 -7.33 -14.99
N PHE A 5 -72.83 -8.54 -14.70
CA PHE A 5 -71.52 -8.96 -14.26
C PHE A 5 -70.45 -8.69 -15.35
N CYS A 6 -69.17 -8.68 -14.97
CA CYS A 6 -67.98 -8.75 -15.85
C CYS A 6 -67.29 -7.43 -16.26
N LYS A 7 -66.30 -7.00 -15.46
CA LYS A 7 -64.88 -6.88 -15.88
C LYS A 7 -64.01 -6.46 -14.70
N ARG A 8 -63.70 -7.44 -13.86
CA ARG A 8 -62.55 -7.42 -12.96
C ARG A 8 -61.56 -8.42 -13.53
N PHE A 9 -60.66 -7.98 -14.40
CA PHE A 9 -59.40 -8.66 -14.75
C PHE A 9 -58.66 -7.79 -15.77
N SER A 10 -57.36 -7.62 -15.56
CA SER A 10 -56.36 -7.05 -16.49
C SER A 10 -55.90 -5.60 -16.27
N VAL A 11 -55.40 -5.25 -15.08
CA VAL A 11 -54.37 -4.20 -14.93
C VAL A 11 -53.32 -4.59 -13.86
N GLU A 12 -52.98 -5.87 -13.76
CA GLU A 12 -52.09 -6.37 -12.69
C GLU A 12 -51.01 -7.31 -13.23
N ALA A 13 -50.39 -6.95 -14.37
CA ALA A 13 -49.32 -7.75 -14.98
C ALA A 13 -48.20 -6.96 -15.68
N THR A 14 -48.17 -5.63 -15.54
CA THR A 14 -47.13 -4.77 -16.16
C THR A 14 -46.32 -3.94 -15.15
N GLY A 15 -46.66 -3.95 -13.85
CA GLY A 15 -45.93 -3.20 -12.82
C GLY A 15 -44.76 -3.95 -12.15
N GLU A 16 -44.79 -5.29 -12.08
CA GLU A 16 -43.79 -6.05 -11.30
C GLU A 16 -42.44 -6.28 -12.02
N LYS A 17 -42.36 -6.06 -13.35
CA LYS A 17 -41.14 -6.36 -14.13
C LYS A 17 -40.15 -5.20 -14.23
N GLU A 18 -40.58 -3.96 -14.03
CA GLU A 18 -39.69 -2.78 -14.05
C GLU A 18 -39.10 -2.49 -12.67
N GLU A 19 -39.91 -2.57 -11.60
CA GLU A 19 -39.45 -2.32 -10.22
C GLU A 19 -38.35 -3.30 -9.77
N ASN A 20 -38.44 -4.57 -10.19
CA ASN A 20 -37.48 -5.61 -9.83
C ASN A 20 -36.14 -5.50 -10.59
N LYS A 21 -36.14 -4.89 -11.79
CA LYS A 21 -34.91 -4.60 -12.55
C LYS A 21 -34.14 -3.44 -11.95
N ASP A 22 -34.82 -2.36 -11.56
CA ASP A 22 -34.17 -1.21 -10.94
C ASP A 22 -33.66 -1.51 -9.52
N GLU A 23 -34.38 -2.32 -8.74
CA GLU A 23 -33.89 -2.80 -7.44
C GLU A 23 -32.67 -3.73 -7.57
N SER A 24 -32.67 -4.65 -8.53
CA SER A 24 -31.54 -5.57 -8.74
C SER A 24 -30.28 -4.87 -9.25
N VAL A 25 -30.43 -3.89 -10.15
CA VAL A 25 -29.34 -3.02 -10.61
C VAL A 25 -28.83 -2.13 -9.48
N GLY A 26 -29.73 -1.55 -8.69
CA GLY A 26 -29.38 -0.75 -7.51
C GLY A 26 -28.67 -1.55 -6.41
N LYS A 27 -29.05 -2.81 -6.21
CA LYS A 27 -28.42 -3.73 -5.23
C LYS A 27 -27.05 -4.23 -5.71
N SER A 28 -26.91 -4.51 -6.99
CA SER A 28 -25.64 -4.88 -7.64
C SER A 28 -24.63 -3.73 -7.61
N SER A 29 -25.07 -2.51 -7.97
CA SER A 29 -24.25 -1.29 -7.90
C SER A 29 -23.82 -0.96 -6.46
N LYS A 30 -24.74 -1.03 -5.48
CA LYS A 30 -24.40 -0.88 -4.05
C LYS A 30 -23.41 -1.94 -3.57
N GLY A 31 -23.53 -3.18 -4.04
CA GLY A 31 -22.60 -4.27 -3.73
C GLY A 31 -21.19 -4.03 -4.29
N PHE A 32 -21.11 -3.61 -5.55
CA PHE A 32 -19.86 -3.27 -6.23
C PHE A 32 -19.15 -2.09 -5.56
N VAL A 33 -19.87 -0.99 -5.27
CA VAL A 33 -19.31 0.18 -4.56
C VAL A 33 -18.84 -0.20 -3.17
N LYS A 34 -19.60 -1.01 -2.42
CA LYS A 34 -19.22 -1.43 -1.07
C LYS A 34 -17.99 -2.35 -1.08
N HIS A 35 -17.86 -3.21 -2.08
CA HIS A 35 -16.68 -4.05 -2.30
C HIS A 35 -15.46 -3.21 -2.68
N PHE A 36 -15.63 -2.23 -3.58
CA PHE A 36 -14.59 -1.30 -4.01
C PHE A 36 -14.09 -0.41 -2.85
N VAL A 37 -15.01 0.17 -2.08
CA VAL A 37 -14.68 0.97 -0.88
C VAL A 37 -14.06 0.09 0.22
N GLY A 38 -14.49 -1.17 0.34
CA GLY A 38 -13.91 -2.14 1.27
C GLY A 38 -12.42 -2.41 1.02
N TRP A 39 -11.99 -2.37 -0.24
CA TRP A 39 -10.57 -2.53 -0.62
C TRP A 39 -9.67 -1.43 -0.05
N PHE A 40 -10.19 -0.20 0.02
CA PHE A 40 -9.49 0.96 0.59
C PHE A 40 -9.79 1.18 2.09
N SER A 41 -10.51 0.27 2.74
CA SER A 41 -10.83 0.41 4.16
C SER A 41 -9.69 -0.10 5.04
N PHE A 42 -9.05 0.83 5.76
CA PHE A 42 -8.08 0.50 6.80
C PHE A 42 -8.79 0.00 8.06
N GLU A 43 -8.28 -1.08 8.63
CA GLU A 43 -8.94 -1.73 9.78
C GLU A 43 -8.32 -1.32 11.11
N HIS A 44 -7.02 -1.04 11.13
CA HIS A 44 -6.24 -0.62 12.30
C HIS A 44 -6.46 -1.57 13.48
N GLN A 45 -6.50 -2.88 13.23
CA GLN A 45 -6.75 -3.87 14.28
C GLN A 45 -5.44 -4.35 14.88
N LYS A 46 -5.49 -4.76 16.16
CA LYS A 46 -4.34 -5.29 16.90
C LYS A 46 -3.74 -6.56 16.27
N SER A 47 -4.56 -7.33 15.53
CA SER A 47 -4.13 -8.58 14.89
C SER A 47 -3.02 -8.35 13.86
N TRP A 48 -1.98 -9.18 13.91
CA TRP A 48 -0.87 -9.16 12.96
C TRP A 48 -1.33 -9.25 11.50
N LYS A 49 -2.34 -10.09 11.22
CA LYS A 49 -2.92 -10.22 9.87
C LYS A 49 -3.49 -8.89 9.36
N SER A 50 -4.10 -8.11 10.25
CA SER A 50 -4.62 -6.79 9.89
C SER A 50 -3.51 -5.80 9.63
N LYS A 51 -2.46 -5.80 10.45
CA LYS A 51 -1.29 -4.92 10.28
C LYS A 51 -0.59 -5.21 8.95
N MET A 52 -0.42 -6.48 8.60
CA MET A 52 0.13 -6.88 7.29
C MET A 52 -0.75 -6.40 6.14
N ARG A 53 -2.07 -6.59 6.21
CA ARG A 53 -2.98 -6.15 5.15
C ARG A 53 -3.01 -4.63 5.00
N ASP A 54 -3.05 -3.88 6.10
CA ASP A 54 -2.97 -2.42 6.09
C ASP A 54 -1.61 -1.93 5.54
N GLY A 55 -0.51 -2.59 5.91
CA GLY A 55 0.82 -2.31 5.37
C GLY A 55 0.91 -2.55 3.87
N MET A 56 0.34 -3.65 3.36
CA MET A 56 0.30 -3.90 1.92
C MET A 56 -0.58 -2.91 1.18
N ARG A 57 -1.67 -2.42 1.77
CA ARG A 57 -2.48 -1.35 1.17
C ARG A 57 -1.65 -0.07 1.00
N ILE A 58 -0.90 0.34 2.04
CA ILE A 58 0.00 1.50 1.96
C ILE A 58 1.03 1.29 0.85
N PHE A 59 1.71 0.14 0.84
CA PHE A 59 2.69 -0.17 -0.20
C PHE A 59 2.10 -0.13 -1.62
N MET A 60 0.91 -0.69 -1.83
CA MET A 60 0.23 -0.64 -3.13
C MET A 60 -0.14 0.79 -3.55
N LEU A 61 -0.52 1.66 -2.61
CA LEU A 61 -0.79 3.07 -2.89
C LEU A 61 0.48 3.85 -3.25
N TRP A 62 1.62 3.47 -2.69
CA TRP A 62 2.92 4.06 -3.02
C TRP A 62 3.55 3.51 -4.30
N LEU A 63 3.13 2.32 -4.76
CA LEU A 63 3.73 1.64 -5.91
C LEU A 63 3.81 2.52 -7.18
N PRO A 64 2.79 3.33 -7.55
CA PRO A 64 2.92 4.25 -8.69
C PRO A 64 4.08 5.23 -8.53
N TYR A 65 4.28 5.81 -7.35
CA TYR A 65 5.41 6.72 -7.09
C TYR A 65 6.75 5.98 -7.13
N ILE A 66 6.83 4.77 -6.55
CA ILE A 66 8.05 3.96 -6.58
C ILE A 66 8.45 3.62 -8.03
N LEU A 67 7.47 3.29 -8.87
CA LEU A 67 7.70 3.00 -10.29
C LEU A 67 8.14 4.24 -11.07
N LEU A 68 7.52 5.40 -10.82
CA LEU A 68 7.93 6.67 -11.42
C LEU A 68 9.35 7.08 -11.03
N LEU A 69 9.79 6.69 -9.83
CA LEU A 69 11.12 6.97 -9.31
C LEU A 69 12.15 5.90 -9.68
N TYR A 70 11.86 4.97 -10.61
CA TYR A 70 12.84 4.00 -11.08
C TYR A 70 14.16 4.69 -11.51
N PRO A 71 15.34 4.20 -11.08
CA PRO A 71 15.57 2.93 -10.38
C PRO A 71 15.50 3.00 -8.86
N GLY A 72 15.05 4.11 -8.30
CA GLY A 72 15.09 4.43 -6.87
C GLY A 72 15.94 5.68 -6.64
N ILE A 73 15.76 6.31 -5.48
CA ILE A 73 16.52 7.50 -5.09
C ILE A 73 17.65 7.04 -4.16
N MET A 74 18.88 7.30 -4.56
CA MET A 74 20.05 7.17 -3.71
C MET A 74 20.52 8.58 -3.33
N TYR A 75 20.42 8.92 -2.04
CA TYR A 75 20.89 10.20 -1.53
C TYR A 75 22.36 10.13 -1.12
N TRP A 76 22.97 11.29 -0.84
CA TRP A 76 24.41 11.43 -0.53
C TRP A 76 24.88 10.42 0.52
N ASP A 77 24.23 10.39 1.70
CA ASP A 77 24.60 9.48 2.78
C ASP A 77 24.51 8.00 2.36
N THR A 78 23.47 7.61 1.63
CA THR A 78 23.31 6.24 1.12
C THR A 78 24.39 5.91 0.07
N GLY A 79 24.71 6.85 -0.81
CA GLY A 79 25.77 6.71 -1.81
C GLY A 79 27.14 6.52 -1.16
N ASP A 80 27.41 7.29 -0.11
CA ASP A 80 28.60 7.19 0.72
C ASP A 80 28.69 5.82 1.40
N GLN A 81 27.62 5.35 2.03
CA GLN A 81 27.56 4.01 2.62
C GLN A 81 27.82 2.90 1.59
N VAL A 82 27.18 2.96 0.42
CA VAL A 82 27.40 2.01 -0.68
C VAL A 82 28.85 2.05 -1.18
N ALA A 83 29.42 3.24 -1.34
CA ALA A 83 30.81 3.41 -1.75
C ALA A 83 31.78 2.77 -0.74
N GLN A 84 31.55 2.99 0.57
CA GLN A 84 32.33 2.35 1.63
C GLN A 84 32.24 0.83 1.58
N PHE A 85 31.04 0.26 1.35
CA PHE A 85 30.86 -1.18 1.18
C PHE A 85 31.71 -1.74 0.03
N PHE A 86 31.81 -1.04 -1.10
CA PHE A 86 32.68 -1.42 -2.22
C PHE A 86 34.15 -1.05 -2.02
N GLY A 87 34.54 -0.59 -0.84
CA GLY A 87 35.92 -0.22 -0.50
C GLY A 87 36.38 1.08 -1.14
N ILE A 88 35.48 1.91 -1.64
CA ILE A 88 35.78 3.23 -2.19
C ILE A 88 36.03 4.19 -1.02
N SER A 89 37.02 5.07 -1.18
CA SER A 89 37.31 6.12 -0.20
C SER A 89 36.18 7.15 -0.16
N VAL A 90 35.66 7.39 1.04
CA VAL A 90 34.65 8.41 1.36
C VAL A 90 35.12 9.17 2.59
N PHE A 91 34.75 10.45 2.73
CA PHE A 91 35.14 11.27 3.89
C PHE A 91 36.67 11.39 4.11
N GLY A 92 37.48 11.23 3.05
CA GLY A 92 38.94 11.27 3.13
C GLY A 92 39.60 10.04 3.76
N GLN A 93 38.84 8.96 4.01
CA GLN A 93 39.36 7.70 4.54
C GLN A 93 40.22 6.92 3.53
N LYS A 94 40.97 5.92 3.96
CA LYS A 94 41.67 5.01 3.02
C LYS A 94 40.67 4.02 2.38
N PRO A 95 40.88 3.60 1.11
CA PRO A 95 40.07 2.54 0.49
C PRO A 95 39.98 1.28 1.37
N GLY A 96 38.83 0.62 1.36
CA GLY A 96 38.56 -0.59 2.15
C GLY A 96 38.19 -0.34 3.61
N GLN A 97 38.00 0.92 4.02
CA GLN A 97 37.54 1.27 5.37
C GLN A 97 36.03 1.53 5.39
N ILE A 98 35.39 1.18 6.50
CA ILE A 98 34.01 1.58 6.82
C ILE A 98 34.06 2.41 8.10
N TRP A 99 33.47 3.60 8.08
CA TRP A 99 33.41 4.51 9.22
C TRP A 99 32.08 4.40 9.97
N ASP A 100 32.13 4.70 11.26
CA ASP A 100 30.99 4.62 12.19
C ASP A 100 30.09 5.88 12.18
N HIS A 101 30.32 6.81 11.25
CA HIS A 101 29.42 7.95 11.01
C HIS A 101 28.01 7.49 10.63
N HIS A 102 27.93 6.39 9.87
CA HIS A 102 26.68 5.68 9.60
C HIS A 102 26.68 4.36 10.37
N PRO A 103 25.50 3.83 10.74
CA PRO A 103 25.46 2.49 11.29
C PRO A 103 26.07 1.46 10.31
N PHE A 104 26.64 0.39 10.85
CA PHE A 104 27.21 -0.66 9.98
C PHE A 104 26.11 -1.45 9.28
N PHE A 105 24.98 -1.66 9.95
CA PHE A 105 23.91 -2.52 9.45
C PHE A 105 23.29 -2.00 8.14
N ASP A 106 22.90 -0.73 8.09
CA ASP A 106 22.37 -0.09 6.87
C ASP A 106 23.43 -0.04 5.77
N THR A 107 24.68 0.25 6.11
CA THR A 107 25.80 0.23 5.15
C THR A 107 25.92 -1.12 4.45
N TYR A 108 25.93 -2.22 5.21
CA TYR A 108 25.98 -3.57 4.65
C TYR A 108 24.68 -3.95 3.94
N LEU A 109 23.52 -3.51 4.44
CA LEU A 109 22.23 -3.80 3.82
C LEU A 109 22.15 -3.18 2.42
N TYR A 110 22.46 -1.90 2.28
CA TYR A 110 22.45 -1.20 0.99
C TYR A 110 23.45 -1.81 0.01
N GLY A 111 24.69 -2.02 0.46
CA GLY A 111 25.73 -2.65 -0.34
C GLY A 111 25.35 -4.06 -0.81
N ALA A 112 24.72 -4.87 0.05
CA ALA A 112 24.31 -6.24 -0.27
C ALA A 112 23.28 -6.31 -1.40
N PHE A 113 22.29 -5.41 -1.45
CA PHE A 113 21.32 -5.37 -2.56
C PHE A 113 22.01 -5.09 -3.90
N LEU A 114 22.92 -4.12 -3.92
CA LEU A 114 23.66 -3.74 -5.13
C LEU A 114 24.64 -4.85 -5.55
N TRP A 115 25.39 -5.40 -4.60
CA TRP A 115 26.31 -6.49 -4.85
C TRP A 115 25.61 -7.74 -5.37
N LEU A 116 24.53 -8.17 -4.70
CA LEU A 116 23.80 -9.39 -5.08
C LEU A 116 23.12 -9.23 -6.44
N SER A 117 22.47 -8.09 -6.69
CA SER A 117 21.84 -7.83 -7.99
C SER A 117 22.86 -7.82 -9.12
N HIS A 118 24.02 -7.18 -8.92
CA HIS A 118 25.09 -7.21 -9.91
C HIS A 118 25.66 -8.61 -10.11
N ALA A 119 25.86 -9.38 -9.03
CA ALA A 119 26.35 -10.76 -9.13
C ALA A 119 25.39 -11.69 -9.91
N VAL A 120 24.07 -11.48 -9.79
CA VAL A 120 23.06 -12.34 -10.42
C VAL A 120 22.67 -11.86 -11.82
N THR A 121 22.61 -10.53 -12.03
CA THR A 121 22.02 -9.92 -13.24
C THR A 121 23.00 -9.07 -14.04
N GLY A 122 24.16 -8.75 -13.48
CA GLY A 122 25.10 -7.76 -14.03
C GLY A 122 24.70 -6.29 -13.80
N SER A 123 23.57 -6.01 -13.15
CA SER A 123 23.03 -4.65 -13.03
C SER A 123 22.86 -4.19 -11.58
N TYR A 124 23.58 -3.13 -11.19
CA TYR A 124 23.39 -2.43 -9.91
C TYR A 124 22.04 -1.71 -9.82
N ILE A 125 21.53 -1.26 -10.98
CA ILE A 125 20.25 -0.53 -11.10
C ILE A 125 19.09 -1.40 -10.58
N ILE A 126 19.13 -2.70 -10.85
CA ILE A 126 18.14 -3.65 -10.31
C ILE A 126 18.23 -3.72 -8.78
N GLY A 127 19.44 -3.70 -8.22
CA GLY A 127 19.65 -3.70 -6.76
C GLY A 127 19.08 -2.47 -6.07
N ILE A 128 19.32 -1.28 -6.64
CA ILE A 128 18.75 -0.01 -6.13
C ILE A 128 17.22 -0.11 -6.11
N PHE A 129 16.62 -0.63 -7.18
CA PHE A 129 15.17 -0.71 -7.29
C PHE A 129 14.56 -1.76 -6.35
N LEU A 130 15.18 -2.94 -6.26
CA LEU A 130 14.76 -3.98 -5.32
C LEU A 130 14.86 -3.50 -3.86
N HIS A 131 15.93 -2.77 -3.54
CA HIS A 131 16.08 -2.15 -2.24
C HIS A 131 14.94 -1.16 -1.95
N ALA A 132 14.63 -0.27 -2.90
CA ALA A 132 13.54 0.70 -2.75
C ALA A 132 12.17 0.01 -2.55
N LEU A 133 11.90 -1.09 -3.27
CA LEU A 133 10.67 -1.88 -3.09
C LEU A 133 10.58 -2.51 -1.70
N VAL A 134 11.65 -3.18 -1.24
CA VAL A 134 11.68 -3.82 0.07
C VAL A 134 11.59 -2.80 1.19
N GLN A 135 12.36 -1.71 1.12
CA GLN A 135 12.32 -0.63 2.09
C GLN A 135 10.90 -0.05 2.18
N SER A 136 10.27 0.26 1.05
CA SER A 136 8.92 0.84 1.04
C SER A 136 7.86 -0.12 1.61
N ALA A 137 7.95 -1.43 1.32
CA ALA A 137 7.04 -2.43 1.87
C ALA A 137 7.17 -2.55 3.40
N LEU A 138 8.41 -2.58 3.91
CA LEU A 138 8.69 -2.63 5.34
C LEU A 138 8.23 -1.33 6.03
N THR A 139 8.48 -0.17 5.43
CA THR A 139 8.01 1.12 5.95
C THR A 139 6.48 1.17 6.02
N GLY A 140 5.78 0.70 4.98
CA GLY A 140 4.32 0.58 4.99
C GLY A 140 3.82 -0.30 6.15
N LEU A 141 4.49 -1.43 6.42
CA LEU A 141 4.17 -2.30 7.55
C LEU A 141 4.43 -1.63 8.91
N VAL A 142 5.54 -0.89 9.06
CA VAL A 142 5.85 -0.12 10.28
C VAL A 142 4.78 0.95 10.53
N ILE A 143 4.38 1.68 9.48
CA ILE A 143 3.30 2.68 9.58
C ILE A 143 1.98 2.01 9.97
N ALA A 144 1.62 0.88 9.37
CA ALA A 144 0.42 0.14 9.76
C ALA A 144 0.46 -0.32 11.23
N CYS A 145 1.62 -0.80 11.70
CA CYS A 145 1.83 -1.12 13.10
C CYS A 145 1.65 0.10 14.01
N TRP A 146 2.20 1.25 13.61
CA TRP A 146 2.11 2.50 14.35
C TRP A 146 0.66 3.04 14.41
N LEU A 147 -0.07 3.02 13.29
CA LEU A 147 -1.47 3.43 13.25
C LEU A 147 -2.36 2.52 14.12
N SER A 148 -2.12 1.21 14.10
CA SER A 148 -2.79 0.28 15.04
C SER A 148 -2.47 0.62 16.48
N TYR A 149 -1.21 0.92 16.79
CA TYR A 149 -0.79 1.32 18.12
C TYR A 149 -1.49 2.60 18.58
N LEU A 150 -1.58 3.64 17.73
CA LEU A 150 -2.29 4.87 18.07
C LEU A 150 -3.77 4.63 18.39
N LYS A 151 -4.45 3.77 17.64
CA LYS A 151 -5.83 3.37 17.93
C LYS A 151 -5.93 2.62 19.26
N GLU A 152 -5.00 1.72 19.55
CA GLU A 152 -4.93 1.01 20.84
C GLU A 152 -4.72 1.98 22.03
N ARG A 153 -4.05 3.12 21.80
CA ARG A 153 -3.89 4.20 22.79
C ARG A 153 -5.09 5.15 22.89
N GLY A 154 -6.19 4.87 22.18
CA GLY A 154 -7.43 5.62 22.28
C GLY A 154 -7.57 6.77 21.29
N LEU A 155 -6.74 6.84 20.25
CA LEU A 155 -6.90 7.86 19.20
C LEU A 155 -8.26 7.70 18.51
N GLN A 156 -8.99 8.81 18.41
CA GLN A 156 -10.33 8.84 17.83
C GLN A 156 -10.31 8.54 16.32
N ARG A 157 -11.45 8.08 15.79
CA ARG A 157 -11.56 7.59 14.41
C ARG A 157 -11.22 8.64 13.35
N VAL A 158 -11.61 9.90 13.57
CA VAL A 158 -11.39 10.99 12.60
C VAL A 158 -9.90 11.33 12.45
N PRO A 159 -9.16 11.69 13.52
CA PRO A 159 -7.72 11.98 13.38
C PRO A 159 -6.93 10.77 12.88
N LEU A 160 -7.28 9.54 13.30
CA LEU A 160 -6.64 8.33 12.79
C LEU A 160 -6.79 8.19 11.27
N LYS A 161 -7.99 8.47 10.73
CA LYS A 161 -8.24 8.47 9.28
C LYS A 161 -7.45 9.57 8.57
N VAL A 162 -7.43 10.77 9.12
CA VAL A 162 -6.65 11.89 8.56
C VAL A 162 -5.17 11.54 8.49
N CYS A 163 -4.59 11.03 9.58
CA CYS A 163 -3.21 10.56 9.61
C CYS A 163 -2.96 9.44 8.59
N THR A 164 -3.87 8.48 8.48
CA THR A 164 -3.74 7.37 7.51
C THR A 164 -3.72 7.90 6.08
N MET A 165 -4.64 8.80 5.73
CA MET A 165 -4.71 9.39 4.39
C MET A 165 -3.45 10.17 4.05
N PHE A 166 -2.95 10.99 4.98
CA PHE A 166 -1.72 11.76 4.82
C PHE A 166 -0.47 10.87 4.63
N LEU A 167 -0.44 9.68 5.22
CA LEU A 167 0.69 8.77 5.04
C LEU A 167 0.58 7.95 3.76
N CYS A 168 -0.61 7.85 3.15
CA CYS A 168 -0.80 7.11 1.91
C CYS A 168 -0.54 7.95 0.64
N PHE A 169 -0.55 9.29 0.75
CA PHE A 169 -0.43 10.25 -0.37
C PHE A 169 0.43 11.43 0.04
#